data_AF-A0A1B8V891-F1
#
_entry.id   AF-A0A1B8V891-F1
#
_cell.length_a   1.000
_cell.length_b   1.000
_cell.length_c   1.000
_cell.angle_alpha   90.00
_cell.angle_beta   90.00
_cell.angle_gamma   90.00
#
_symmetry.space_group_name_H-M   'P 1'
#
loop_
_entity.id
_entity.type
_entity.pdbx_description
1 polymer ?
#
loop_
_entity_poly.entity_id
_entity_poly.type
_entity_poly.pdbx_seq_one_letter_code
_entity_poly.pdbx_strand_id
1 'polypeptide(L)'
;MADSPILDSAGRPIQKVNILDEVVQASVTGVRQAWSTDSISTSIDPGRLRAILQAAAQGDARDYLTLAEEMEEKDPHYAAVLGTRKRAVSGLSIAVEPASSDPRAEEIADAVRQLVDAPQFGDMLDDLLDAVGKGYSVVEPLWEYRREKLWPKAYKHRDPRWFQFDRETGERLQLLQLDGSLAELPPDRLLIHTPRLKSGLPIRGGVARLVAVAFMCKAFGQKDWMRFAELYGIPLRIGRYGPGAKPDDIAVLRRAVAQLAADAAAVMPDGMKIEFQEIANAAGGADLFEKLAEWLDKQISKAVLGQTMTTDDGSSQSQANVHNEVRKDILKADAKQLAATVNRDLVRVFVDLNFGAQEEYPRVVLQVTEPEDLKVLADALGPFIDRGLRVDSAAILDKFGLAAPEKGAEVLRPINDQLMSQALNHEQTCSCRGCSRERLALNAQQLQRDELDQLADDDLSDWVPLMRPVLDPIQALADKAKDFDEFKAGLAGLLDEMDPAELIEALASASFKARALGDVRDAL
;
A
#
# COMPACT_ATOMS: atom_id res chain seq x y z
N MET A 1 -9.11 -17.38 49.57
CA MET A 1 -8.60 -17.96 48.31
C MET A 1 -7.13 -17.59 48.26
N ALA A 2 -6.22 -18.56 48.24
CA ALA A 2 -4.78 -18.28 48.30
C ALA A 2 -4.32 -17.66 46.97
N ASP A 3 -3.74 -16.46 47.02
CA ASP A 3 -3.25 -15.72 45.87
C ASP A 3 -2.18 -16.50 45.08
N SER A 4 -2.07 -16.27 43.76
CA SER A 4 -1.03 -16.89 42.92
C SER A 4 0.36 -16.35 43.28
N PRO A 5 1.43 -17.16 43.27
CA PRO A 5 2.80 -16.66 43.40
C PRO A 5 3.27 -15.85 42.19
N ILE A 6 2.51 -15.87 41.07
CA ILE A 6 2.79 -15.09 39.87
C ILE A 6 2.18 -13.70 40.02
N LEU A 7 3.01 -12.67 39.86
CA LEU A 7 2.64 -11.26 39.93
C LEU A 7 2.32 -10.71 38.54
N ASP A 8 1.35 -9.81 38.48
CA ASP A 8 1.01 -9.07 37.27
C ASP A 8 2.02 -7.97 36.93
N SER A 9 1.84 -7.31 35.79
CA SER A 9 2.61 -6.16 35.33
C SER A 9 2.63 -4.97 36.29
N ALA A 10 1.70 -4.92 37.26
CA ALA A 10 1.61 -3.91 38.33
C ALA A 10 2.09 -4.44 39.70
N GLY A 11 2.69 -5.63 39.76
CA GLY A 11 3.23 -6.24 40.98
C GLY A 11 2.19 -6.83 41.94
N ARG A 12 0.96 -7.04 41.50
CA ARG A 12 -0.12 -7.65 42.32
C ARG A 12 -0.26 -9.14 41.99
N PRO A 13 -0.62 -9.99 42.96
CA PRO A 13 -0.88 -11.40 42.68
C PRO A 13 -2.02 -11.56 41.69
N ILE A 14 -1.82 -12.36 40.64
CA ILE A 14 -2.91 -12.72 39.72
C ILE A 14 -3.96 -13.47 40.53
N GLN A 15 -5.19 -12.93 40.59
CA GLN A 15 -6.31 -13.63 41.22
C GLN A 15 -6.49 -14.98 40.52
N LYS A 16 -6.69 -16.06 41.29
CA LYS A 16 -6.96 -17.41 40.77
C LYS A 16 -8.36 -17.52 40.13
N VAL A 17 -8.64 -16.66 39.17
CA VAL A 17 -9.58 -16.98 38.10
C VAL A 17 -8.84 -17.97 37.21
N ASN A 18 -9.49 -19.02 36.73
CA ASN A 18 -8.84 -20.00 35.86
C ASN A 18 -8.37 -19.29 34.59
N ILE A 19 -7.09 -19.43 34.22
CA ILE A 19 -6.53 -18.78 33.02
C ILE A 19 -7.11 -19.36 31.73
N LEU A 20 -7.69 -20.56 31.85
CA LEU A 20 -8.38 -21.25 30.76
C LEU A 20 -9.79 -20.68 30.50
N ASP A 21 -10.34 -19.91 31.44
CA ASP A 21 -11.68 -19.35 31.29
C ASP A 21 -11.66 -18.08 30.45
N GLU A 22 -12.62 -17.99 29.52
CA GLU A 22 -12.86 -16.80 28.71
C GLU A 22 -13.29 -15.62 29.59
N VAL A 23 -12.53 -14.52 29.55
CA VAL A 23 -12.76 -13.27 30.28
C VAL A 23 -13.95 -12.52 29.70
N VAL A 24 -14.00 -12.40 28.37
CA VAL A 24 -15.01 -11.60 27.69
C VAL A 24 -15.98 -12.50 26.94
N GLN A 25 -17.15 -12.74 27.54
CA GLN A 25 -18.19 -13.55 26.92
C GLN A 25 -19.18 -12.68 26.14
N ALA A 26 -19.52 -13.14 24.93
CA ALA A 26 -20.61 -12.58 24.14
C ALA A 26 -21.95 -12.96 24.77
N SER A 27 -22.95 -12.10 24.61
CA SER A 27 -24.30 -12.34 25.12
C SER A 27 -25.34 -12.18 24.02
N VAL A 28 -26.46 -12.90 24.13
CA VAL A 28 -27.59 -12.75 23.18
C VAL A 28 -28.37 -11.46 23.45
N THR A 29 -28.30 -10.95 24.68
CA THR A 29 -28.99 -9.74 25.14
C THR A 29 -27.99 -8.75 25.77
N GLY A 30 -28.34 -7.47 25.80
CA GLY A 30 -27.53 -6.44 26.44
C GLY A 30 -26.42 -5.89 25.54
N VAL A 31 -25.40 -5.28 26.16
CA VAL A 31 -24.45 -4.42 25.46
C VAL A 31 -23.41 -5.18 24.64
N ARG A 32 -23.19 -6.47 24.97
CA ARG A 32 -22.23 -7.38 24.30
C ARG A 32 -22.86 -8.34 23.28
N GLN A 33 -23.92 -7.87 22.63
CA GLN A 33 -24.53 -8.57 21.51
C GLN A 33 -23.63 -8.53 20.27
N ALA A 34 -23.55 -9.65 19.55
CA ALA A 34 -22.81 -9.76 18.30
C ALA A 34 -23.48 -8.99 17.14
N TRP A 35 -24.80 -8.82 17.20
CA TRP A 35 -25.59 -8.17 16.17
C TRP A 35 -26.08 -6.82 16.68
N SER A 36 -25.59 -5.72 16.13
CA SER A 36 -26.21 -4.40 16.32
C SER A 36 -27.00 -4.02 15.07
N THR A 37 -28.29 -3.80 15.22
CA THR A 37 -29.20 -3.48 14.10
C THR A 37 -29.18 -1.99 13.71
N ASP A 38 -28.55 -1.14 14.52
CA ASP A 38 -28.60 0.32 14.35
C ASP A 38 -27.41 0.84 13.52
N SER A 39 -27.68 1.20 12.26
CA SER A 39 -26.70 1.87 11.39
C SER A 39 -26.59 3.36 11.73
N ILE A 40 -25.36 3.83 11.99
CA ILE A 40 -25.10 5.23 12.36
C ILE A 40 -24.90 6.10 11.11
N SER A 41 -24.13 5.62 10.14
CA SER A 41 -23.79 6.29 8.88
C SER A 41 -25.00 6.59 8.00
N THR A 42 -26.07 5.79 8.07
CA THR A 42 -27.29 6.00 7.24
C THR A 42 -27.99 7.33 7.53
N SER A 43 -27.86 7.84 8.75
CA SER A 43 -28.50 9.07 9.22
C SER A 43 -27.48 10.12 9.67
N ILE A 44 -26.27 10.06 9.12
CA ILE A 44 -25.20 11.00 9.45
C ILE A 44 -25.50 12.39 8.88
N ASP A 45 -25.32 13.40 9.72
CA ASP A 45 -25.34 14.82 9.38
C ASP A 45 -24.29 15.57 10.21
N PRO A 46 -23.95 16.84 9.87
CA PRO A 46 -22.92 17.57 10.60
C PRO A 46 -23.18 17.71 12.10
N GLY A 47 -24.46 17.85 12.50
CA GLY A 47 -24.88 17.91 13.89
C GLY A 47 -24.71 16.57 14.61
N ARG A 48 -25.13 15.47 13.97
CA ARG A 48 -24.99 14.11 14.50
C ARG A 48 -23.53 13.68 14.59
N LEU A 49 -22.72 13.94 13.56
CA LEU A 49 -21.28 13.65 13.59
C LEU A 49 -20.60 14.40 14.74
N ARG A 50 -20.92 15.68 14.93
CA ARG A 50 -20.41 16.45 16.07
C ARG A 50 -20.79 15.81 17.40
N ALA A 51 -22.05 15.40 17.57
CA ALA A 51 -22.51 14.74 18.80
C ALA A 51 -21.75 13.44 19.07
N ILE A 52 -21.59 12.59 18.05
CA ILE A 52 -20.82 11.33 18.15
C ILE A 52 -19.37 11.59 18.56
N LEU A 53 -18.71 12.54 17.90
CA LEU A 53 -17.31 12.87 18.18
C LEU A 53 -17.12 13.51 19.57
N GLN A 54 -18.12 14.23 20.09
CA GLN A 54 -18.13 14.81 21.43
C GLN A 54 -18.39 13.74 22.50
N ALA A 55 -19.37 12.86 22.28
CA ALA A 55 -19.68 11.73 23.17
C ALA A 55 -18.43 10.85 23.37
N ALA A 56 -17.74 10.50 22.28
CA ALA A 56 -16.50 9.72 22.34
C ALA A 56 -15.39 10.43 23.13
N ALA A 57 -15.33 11.76 23.08
CA ALA A 57 -14.38 12.54 23.86
C ALA A 57 -14.74 12.64 25.36
N GLN A 58 -15.99 12.34 25.72
CA GLN A 58 -16.51 12.32 27.10
C GLN A 58 -16.58 10.90 27.67
N GLY A 59 -16.07 9.90 26.94
CA GLY A 59 -15.98 8.51 27.35
C GLY A 59 -17.04 7.60 26.72
N ASP A 60 -18.10 8.12 26.09
CA ASP A 60 -19.09 7.29 25.40
C ASP A 60 -18.72 7.10 23.92
N ALA A 61 -18.02 6.00 23.65
CA ALA A 61 -17.42 5.75 22.35
C ALA A 61 -18.24 4.86 21.42
N ARG A 62 -19.38 4.32 21.86
CA ARG A 62 -20.09 3.25 21.14
C ARG A 62 -20.45 3.65 19.72
N ASP A 63 -21.11 4.80 19.55
CA ASP A 63 -21.52 5.28 18.23
C ASP A 63 -20.33 5.66 17.33
N TYR A 64 -19.24 6.15 17.92
CA TYR A 64 -18.02 6.45 17.18
C TYR A 64 -17.35 5.18 16.65
N LEU A 65 -17.29 4.13 17.47
CA LEU A 65 -16.71 2.84 17.07
C LEU A 65 -17.58 2.15 16.00
N THR A 66 -18.91 2.21 16.13
CA THR A 66 -19.83 1.73 15.09
C THR A 66 -19.66 2.53 13.79
N LEU A 67 -19.57 3.86 13.87
CA LEU A 67 -19.32 4.69 12.69
C LEU A 67 -17.98 4.35 12.03
N ALA A 68 -16.91 4.14 12.82
CA ALA A 68 -15.60 3.81 12.31
C ALA A 68 -15.56 2.45 11.58
N GLU A 69 -16.32 1.46 12.07
CA GLU A 69 -16.54 0.17 11.40
C GLU A 69 -17.28 0.36 10.07
N GLU A 70 -18.42 1.06 10.08
CA GLU A 70 -19.19 1.31 8.85
C GLU A 70 -18.42 2.14 7.81
N MET A 71 -17.48 3.00 8.23
CA MET A 71 -16.62 3.75 7.31
C MET A 71 -15.69 2.81 6.53
N GLU A 72 -15.13 1.77 7.15
CA GLU A 72 -14.36 0.73 6.43
C GLU A 72 -15.25 -0.07 5.48
N GLU A 73 -16.51 -0.31 5.82
CA GLU A 73 -17.43 -1.09 4.99
C GLU A 73 -18.00 -0.30 3.80
N LYS A 74 -18.16 1.03 3.95
CA LYS A 74 -18.93 1.87 3.00
C LYS A 74 -18.08 2.80 2.15
N ASP A 75 -16.83 3.10 2.51
CA ASP A 75 -15.92 3.92 1.69
C ASP A 75 -14.78 3.08 1.10
N PRO A 76 -14.87 2.69 -0.18
CA PRO A 76 -13.86 1.86 -0.83
C PRO A 76 -12.46 2.47 -0.82
N HIS A 77 -12.35 3.79 -0.89
CA HIS A 77 -11.04 4.45 -0.89
C HIS A 77 -10.39 4.37 0.49
N TYR A 78 -11.15 4.70 1.54
CA TYR A 78 -10.68 4.58 2.91
C TYR A 78 -10.30 3.13 3.27
N ALA A 79 -11.13 2.16 2.90
CA ALA A 79 -10.86 0.73 3.09
C ALA A 79 -9.55 0.30 2.39
N ALA A 80 -9.33 0.76 1.15
CA ALA A 80 -8.13 0.43 0.39
C ALA A 80 -6.85 1.01 1.03
N VAL A 81 -6.83 2.29 1.41
CA VAL A 81 -5.63 2.91 1.98
C VAL A 81 -5.33 2.38 3.38
N LEU A 82 -6.36 2.17 4.21
CA LEU A 82 -6.19 1.63 5.55
C LEU A 82 -5.77 0.16 5.50
N GLY A 83 -6.39 -0.64 4.65
CA GLY A 83 -5.99 -2.03 4.41
C GLY A 83 -4.58 -2.16 3.85
N THR A 84 -4.09 -1.18 3.08
CA THR A 84 -2.70 -1.14 2.60
C THR A 84 -1.72 -0.91 3.76
N ARG A 85 -2.04 0.05 4.65
CA ARG A 85 -1.23 0.33 5.85
C ARG A 85 -1.17 -0.86 6.81
N LYS A 86 -2.32 -1.50 7.09
CA LYS A 86 -2.42 -2.68 7.95
C LYS A 86 -1.61 -3.85 7.38
N ARG A 87 -1.86 -4.24 6.13
CA ARG A 87 -1.17 -5.38 5.47
C ARG A 87 0.34 -5.18 5.29
N ALA A 88 0.79 -3.93 5.14
CA ALA A 88 2.22 -3.65 5.09
C ALA A 88 2.92 -4.06 6.39
N VAL A 89 2.26 -3.90 7.55
CA VAL A 89 2.80 -4.29 8.86
C VAL A 89 2.67 -5.79 9.09
N SER A 90 1.52 -6.40 8.80
CA SER A 90 1.33 -7.84 9.02
C SER A 90 2.09 -8.73 8.03
N GLY A 91 2.47 -8.19 6.87
CA GLY A 91 3.34 -8.87 5.91
C GLY A 91 4.85 -8.83 6.26
N LEU A 92 5.25 -8.19 7.36
CA LEU A 92 6.65 -8.15 7.78
C LEU A 92 7.13 -9.50 8.32
N SER A 93 8.41 -9.82 8.08
CA SER A 93 9.03 -10.98 8.72
C SER A 93 9.19 -10.75 10.22
N ILE A 94 8.87 -11.77 11.01
CA ILE A 94 8.99 -11.75 12.46
C ILE A 94 10.31 -12.40 12.85
N ALA A 95 11.09 -11.71 13.69
CA ALA A 95 12.29 -12.24 14.31
C ALA A 95 12.15 -12.26 15.83
N VAL A 96 12.79 -13.23 16.48
CA VAL A 96 12.85 -13.34 17.93
C VAL A 96 14.30 -13.23 18.38
N GLU A 97 14.58 -12.16 19.10
CA GLU A 97 15.89 -11.89 19.69
C GLU A 97 15.92 -12.47 21.13
N PRO A 98 16.88 -13.34 21.46
CA PRO A 98 17.05 -13.84 22.83
C PRO A 98 17.50 -12.70 23.75
N ALA A 99 17.22 -12.83 25.06
CA ALA A 99 17.63 -11.84 26.06
C ALA A 99 19.17 -11.81 26.23
N SER A 100 19.78 -13.00 26.28
CA SER A 100 21.22 -13.20 26.39
C SER A 100 21.64 -14.43 25.59
N SER A 101 22.96 -14.65 25.45
CA SER A 101 23.51 -15.87 24.83
C SER A 101 23.52 -17.09 25.77
N ASP A 102 22.86 -17.01 26.93
CA ASP A 102 22.82 -18.11 27.88
C ASP A 102 21.91 -19.24 27.37
N PRO A 103 22.24 -20.52 27.63
CA PRO A 103 21.43 -21.65 27.15
C PRO A 103 19.96 -21.60 27.57
N ARG A 104 19.67 -21.05 28.76
CA ARG A 104 18.30 -20.88 29.26
C ARG A 104 17.56 -19.76 28.53
N ALA A 105 18.25 -18.64 28.23
CA ALA A 105 17.65 -17.54 27.48
C ALA A 105 17.31 -17.99 26.05
N GLU A 106 18.18 -18.81 25.45
CA GLU A 106 17.94 -19.40 24.13
C GLU A 106 16.77 -20.41 24.15
N GLU A 107 16.65 -21.24 25.19
CA GLU A 107 15.50 -22.15 25.35
C GLU A 107 14.16 -21.39 25.43
N ILE A 108 14.13 -20.28 26.17
CA ILE A 108 12.94 -19.43 26.28
C ILE A 108 12.67 -18.74 24.93
N ALA A 109 13.70 -18.26 24.24
CA ALA A 109 13.57 -17.67 22.92
C ALA A 109 13.03 -18.69 21.89
N ASP A 110 13.48 -19.94 21.93
CA ASP A 110 12.97 -21.03 21.08
C ASP A 110 11.48 -21.31 21.32
N ALA A 111 11.03 -21.24 22.59
CA ALA A 111 9.62 -21.38 22.90
C ALA A 111 8.79 -20.20 22.34
N VAL A 112 9.35 -18.99 22.36
CA VAL A 112 8.72 -17.81 21.75
C VAL A 112 8.76 -17.87 20.22
N ARG A 113 9.80 -18.45 19.60
CA ARG A 113 9.85 -18.73 18.15
C ARG A 113 8.69 -19.65 17.76
N GLN A 114 8.48 -20.73 18.51
CA GLN A 114 7.33 -21.62 18.30
C GLN A 114 5.97 -20.92 18.48
N LEU A 115 5.89 -19.93 19.37
CA LEU A 115 4.69 -19.13 19.58
C LEU A 115 4.37 -18.24 18.35
N VAL A 116 5.38 -17.62 17.75
CA VAL A 116 5.20 -16.72 16.59
C VAL A 116 5.05 -17.47 15.26
N ASP A 117 5.60 -18.68 15.16
CA ASP A 117 5.47 -19.55 13.97
C ASP A 117 4.03 -20.11 13.80
N ALA A 118 3.20 -20.01 14.85
CA ALA A 118 1.82 -20.47 14.80
C ALA A 118 0.98 -19.58 13.86
N PRO A 119 0.18 -20.15 12.93
CA PRO A 119 -0.62 -19.34 11.99
C PRO A 119 -1.55 -18.33 12.67
N GLN A 120 -2.10 -18.69 13.83
CA GLN A 120 -3.03 -17.83 14.59
C GLN A 120 -2.35 -16.55 15.09
N PHE A 121 -1.01 -16.52 15.15
CA PHE A 121 -0.27 -15.33 15.54
C PHE A 121 -0.41 -14.22 14.48
N GLY A 122 -0.41 -14.57 13.19
CA GLY A 122 -0.62 -13.61 12.09
C GLY A 122 -2.02 -12.98 12.15
N ASP A 123 -3.05 -13.80 12.29
CA ASP A 123 -4.45 -13.34 12.44
C ASP A 123 -4.60 -12.37 13.63
N MET A 124 -3.91 -12.65 14.74
CA MET A 124 -3.89 -11.79 15.92
C MET A 124 -3.25 -10.42 15.63
N LEU A 125 -2.18 -10.36 14.84
CA LEU A 125 -1.58 -9.09 14.44
C LEU A 125 -2.54 -8.25 13.60
N ASP A 126 -3.25 -8.88 12.66
CA ASP A 126 -4.27 -8.22 11.84
C ASP A 126 -5.42 -7.67 12.70
N ASP A 127 -5.89 -8.45 13.68
CA ASP A 127 -6.91 -8.01 14.64
C ASP A 127 -6.44 -6.83 15.50
N LEU A 128 -5.18 -6.84 15.98
CA LEU A 128 -4.63 -5.71 16.74
C LEU A 128 -4.49 -4.46 15.88
N LEU A 129 -4.18 -4.59 14.59
CA LEU A 129 -4.03 -3.48 13.65
C LEU A 129 -5.35 -2.74 13.38
N ASP A 130 -6.52 -3.29 13.76
CA ASP A 130 -7.79 -2.56 13.79
C ASP A 130 -7.70 -1.25 14.62
N ALA A 131 -6.80 -1.22 15.59
CA ALA A 131 -6.51 -0.05 16.41
C ALA A 131 -6.05 1.17 15.62
N VAL A 132 -5.46 1.00 14.43
CA VAL A 132 -5.04 2.12 13.57
C VAL A 132 -6.27 2.95 13.15
N GLY A 133 -7.37 2.28 12.81
CA GLY A 133 -8.64 2.90 12.45
C GLY A 133 -9.36 3.48 13.67
N LYS A 134 -9.61 2.64 14.67
CA LYS A 134 -10.52 2.95 15.80
C LYS A 134 -9.84 3.64 16.98
N GLY A 135 -8.52 3.55 17.09
CA GLY A 135 -7.68 4.12 18.16
C GLY A 135 -7.22 3.09 19.19
N TYR A 136 -7.91 1.95 19.30
CA TYR A 136 -7.49 0.80 20.07
C TYR A 136 -8.10 -0.49 19.52
N SER A 137 -7.50 -1.62 19.83
CA SER A 137 -8.02 -2.97 19.58
C SER A 137 -7.71 -3.86 20.77
N VAL A 138 -8.57 -4.86 20.99
CA VAL A 138 -8.45 -5.80 22.11
C VAL A 138 -8.54 -7.21 21.58
N VAL A 139 -7.56 -8.03 21.92
CA VAL A 139 -7.52 -9.45 21.57
C VAL A 139 -7.33 -10.28 22.83
N GLU A 140 -8.13 -11.34 22.98
CA GLU A 140 -8.02 -12.26 24.10
C GLU A 140 -7.31 -13.57 23.66
N PRO A 141 -6.14 -13.90 24.24
CA PRO A 141 -5.53 -15.21 24.08
C PRO A 141 -6.30 -16.24 24.91
N LEU A 142 -6.78 -17.29 24.25
CA LEU A 142 -7.44 -18.43 24.88
C LEU A 142 -6.41 -19.52 25.15
N TRP A 143 -6.12 -19.79 26.42
CA TRP A 143 -5.04 -20.68 26.83
C TRP A 143 -5.48 -22.14 26.91
N GLU A 144 -4.58 -23.06 26.56
CA GLU A 144 -4.72 -24.50 26.76
C GLU A 144 -3.42 -25.12 27.31
N TYR A 145 -3.54 -26.21 28.07
CA TYR A 145 -2.37 -27.00 28.45
C TYR A 145 -2.00 -27.96 27.31
N ARG A 146 -0.75 -27.86 26.84
CA ARG A 146 -0.15 -28.79 25.88
C ARG A 146 1.22 -29.22 26.39
N ARG A 147 1.38 -30.53 26.65
CA ARG A 147 2.63 -31.13 27.15
C ARG A 147 3.18 -30.37 28.38
N GLU A 148 2.31 -30.16 29.38
CA GLU A 148 2.63 -29.49 30.66
C GLU A 148 2.99 -28.00 30.56
N LYS A 149 3.00 -27.41 29.36
CA LYS A 149 3.14 -25.97 29.13
C LYS A 149 1.80 -25.34 28.72
N LEU A 150 1.59 -24.08 29.06
CA LEU A 150 0.45 -23.27 28.63
C LEU A 150 0.73 -22.64 27.27
N TRP A 151 -0.16 -22.88 26.31
CA TRP A 151 -0.08 -22.35 24.97
C TRP A 151 -1.38 -21.65 24.59
N PRO A 152 -1.34 -20.54 23.84
CA PRO A 152 -2.53 -19.98 23.23
C PRO A 152 -3.09 -20.94 22.18
N LYS A 153 -4.31 -21.40 22.39
CA LYS A 153 -5.08 -22.20 21.42
C LYS A 153 -5.58 -21.34 20.26
N ALA A 154 -6.02 -20.13 20.60
CA ALA A 154 -6.57 -19.15 19.65
C ALA A 154 -6.45 -17.76 20.24
N TYR A 155 -6.47 -16.76 19.35
CA TYR A 155 -6.58 -15.36 19.71
C TYR A 155 -7.94 -14.89 19.21
N LYS A 156 -8.75 -14.31 20.11
CA LYS A 156 -10.11 -13.88 19.78
C LYS A 156 -10.20 -12.37 19.85
N HIS A 157 -10.41 -11.74 18.70
CA HIS A 157 -10.76 -10.33 18.64
C HIS A 157 -12.01 -10.05 19.48
N ARG A 158 -11.92 -9.04 20.34
CA ARG A 158 -13.03 -8.57 21.16
C ARG A 158 -13.49 -7.25 20.61
N ASP A 159 -14.79 -7.20 20.31
CA ASP A 159 -15.42 -5.99 19.80
C ASP A 159 -15.09 -4.79 20.70
N PRO A 160 -14.41 -3.75 20.16
CA PRO A 160 -14.05 -2.57 20.93
C PRO A 160 -15.26 -1.92 21.63
N ARG A 161 -16.48 -2.06 21.09
CA ARG A 161 -17.72 -1.51 21.66
C ARG A 161 -18.11 -2.11 23.01
N TRP A 162 -17.48 -3.21 23.41
CA TRP A 162 -17.69 -3.84 24.72
C TRP A 162 -16.82 -3.23 25.82
N PHE A 163 -15.96 -2.28 25.47
CA PHE A 163 -15.05 -1.61 26.38
C PHE A 163 -15.30 -0.11 26.43
N GLN A 164 -14.91 0.50 27.53
CA GLN A 164 -15.00 1.94 27.74
C GLN A 164 -13.77 2.41 28.51
N PHE A 165 -13.22 3.57 28.14
CA PHE A 165 -12.17 4.19 28.95
C PHE A 165 -12.76 4.77 30.23
N ASP A 166 -11.99 4.73 31.31
CA ASP A 166 -12.35 5.31 32.59
C ASP A 166 -12.63 6.81 32.46
N ARG A 167 -13.57 7.32 33.28
CA ARG A 167 -13.96 8.74 33.21
C ARG A 167 -12.99 9.69 33.90
N GLU A 168 -12.07 9.16 34.72
CA GLU A 168 -11.16 9.97 35.52
C GLU A 168 -9.94 10.41 34.71
N THR A 169 -9.28 9.46 34.07
CA THR A 169 -8.05 9.65 33.28
C THR A 169 -8.30 9.52 31.78
N GLY A 170 -9.28 8.73 31.36
CA GLY A 170 -9.54 8.44 29.95
C GLY A 170 -8.46 7.57 29.30
N GLU A 171 -7.69 6.84 30.11
CA GLU A 171 -6.53 6.04 29.69
C GLU A 171 -6.67 4.56 30.05
N ARG A 172 -7.41 4.23 31.12
CA ARG A 172 -7.62 2.87 31.58
C ARG A 172 -8.85 2.28 30.92
N LEU A 173 -8.66 1.18 30.21
CA LEU A 173 -9.75 0.47 29.56
C LEU A 173 -10.48 -0.41 30.58
N GLN A 174 -11.81 -0.30 30.61
CA GLN A 174 -12.71 -1.07 31.47
C GLN A 174 -13.69 -1.86 30.60
N LEU A 175 -14.15 -2.99 31.12
CA LEU A 175 -15.13 -3.85 30.45
C LEU A 175 -16.54 -3.42 30.83
N LEU A 176 -17.39 -3.19 29.83
CA LEU A 176 -18.78 -2.83 30.02
C LEU A 176 -19.61 -4.08 30.35
N GLN A 177 -20.19 -4.13 31.54
CA GLN A 177 -21.02 -5.25 32.02
C GLN A 177 -22.45 -5.19 31.46
N LEU A 178 -23.17 -6.31 31.58
CA LEU A 178 -24.54 -6.43 31.06
C LEU A 178 -25.53 -5.46 31.75
N ASP A 179 -25.25 -5.09 33.00
CA ASP A 179 -26.01 -4.11 33.77
C ASP A 179 -25.60 -2.65 33.47
N GLY A 180 -24.67 -2.43 32.55
CA GLY A 180 -24.12 -1.12 32.18
C GLY A 180 -23.05 -0.60 33.14
N SER A 181 -22.67 -1.36 34.17
CA SER A 181 -21.54 -1.01 35.05
C SER A 181 -20.19 -1.25 34.35
N LEU A 182 -19.15 -0.57 34.82
CA LEU A 182 -17.79 -0.75 34.33
C LEU A 182 -17.01 -1.62 35.31
N ALA A 183 -16.40 -2.68 34.78
CA ALA A 183 -15.52 -3.57 35.54
C ALA A 183 -14.08 -3.40 35.09
N GLU A 184 -13.17 -3.44 36.06
CA GLU A 184 -11.73 -3.48 35.78
C GLU A 184 -11.37 -4.74 34.98
N LEU A 185 -10.46 -4.58 34.02
CA LEU A 185 -9.95 -5.70 33.26
C LEU A 185 -9.04 -6.56 34.12
N PRO A 186 -9.14 -7.90 34.04
CA PRO A 186 -8.15 -8.76 34.64
C PRO A 186 -6.76 -8.43 34.07
N PRO A 187 -5.76 -8.22 34.92
CA PRO A 187 -4.44 -7.85 34.45
C PRO A 187 -3.83 -8.99 33.62
N ASP A 188 -3.06 -8.63 32.61
CA ASP A 188 -2.25 -9.55 31.79
C ASP A 188 -3.03 -10.68 31.11
N ARG A 189 -4.34 -10.48 30.88
CA ARG A 189 -5.21 -11.44 30.18
C ARG A 189 -5.60 -11.03 28.77
N LEU A 190 -5.38 -9.77 28.40
CA LEU A 190 -5.82 -9.21 27.12
C LEU A 190 -4.64 -8.49 26.48
N LEU A 191 -4.51 -8.63 25.17
CA LEU A 191 -3.63 -7.80 24.35
C LEU A 191 -4.40 -6.53 24.02
N ILE A 192 -3.90 -5.38 24.46
CA ILE A 192 -4.55 -4.08 24.25
C ILE A 192 -3.59 -3.21 23.43
N HIS A 193 -3.86 -3.13 22.13
CA HIS A 193 -3.07 -2.28 21.23
C HIS A 193 -3.66 -0.87 21.17
N THR A 194 -2.87 0.14 21.55
CA THR A 194 -3.23 1.57 21.47
C THR A 194 -2.12 2.33 20.73
N PRO A 195 -2.15 2.38 19.39
CA PRO A 195 -1.11 3.05 18.62
C PRO A 195 -1.19 4.57 18.82
N ARG A 196 -0.02 5.19 18.94
CA ARG A 196 0.17 6.63 19.14
C ARG A 196 0.40 7.34 17.81
N LEU A 197 -0.66 7.44 17.00
CA LEU A 197 -0.65 8.26 15.77
C LEU A 197 -0.62 9.76 16.10
N LYS A 198 -1.18 10.13 17.26
CA LYS A 198 -1.09 11.45 17.86
C LYS A 198 -1.13 11.34 19.37
N SER A 199 -0.74 12.40 20.06
CA SER A 199 -0.85 12.51 21.52
C SER A 199 -2.30 12.81 21.97
N GLY A 200 -2.61 12.46 23.23
CA GLY A 200 -3.91 12.68 23.88
C GLY A 200 -4.68 11.39 24.15
N LEU A 201 -6.01 11.51 24.38
CA LEU A 201 -6.86 10.37 24.71
C LEU A 201 -6.78 9.25 23.66
N PRO A 202 -6.58 7.98 24.06
CA PRO A 202 -6.48 6.84 23.15
C PRO A 202 -7.68 6.72 22.20
N ILE A 203 -8.90 6.91 22.69
CA ILE A 203 -10.12 6.84 21.88
C ILE A 203 -10.16 7.87 20.73
N ARG A 204 -9.39 8.95 20.86
CA ARG A 204 -9.29 10.00 19.82
C ARG A 204 -8.12 9.75 18.87
N GLY A 205 -7.33 8.70 19.08
CA GLY A 205 -6.06 8.44 18.39
C GLY A 205 -6.17 7.81 17.00
N GLY A 206 -7.29 7.15 16.69
CA GLY A 206 -7.48 6.45 15.41
C GLY A 206 -7.69 7.36 14.21
N VAL A 207 -7.31 6.90 13.01
CA VAL A 207 -7.46 7.68 11.77
C VAL A 207 -8.92 7.87 11.36
N ALA A 208 -9.84 6.99 11.77
CA ALA A 208 -11.27 7.12 11.45
C ALA A 208 -11.82 8.48 11.92
N ARG A 209 -11.41 8.93 13.12
CA ARG A 209 -11.78 10.25 13.64
C ARG A 209 -11.28 11.39 12.75
N LEU A 210 -10.08 11.28 12.19
CA LEU A 210 -9.47 12.30 11.35
C LEU A 210 -10.21 12.44 10.02
N VAL A 211 -10.65 11.32 9.44
CA VAL A 211 -11.30 11.30 8.12
C VAL A 211 -12.82 11.28 8.16
N ALA A 212 -13.46 11.23 9.35
CA ALA A 212 -14.91 11.13 9.49
C ALA A 212 -15.69 12.26 8.78
N VAL A 213 -15.15 13.48 8.77
CA VAL A 213 -15.76 14.61 8.03
C VAL A 213 -15.67 14.40 6.52
N ALA A 214 -14.52 13.90 6.03
CA ALA A 214 -14.33 13.63 4.61
C ALA A 214 -15.28 12.53 4.13
N PHE A 215 -15.42 11.45 4.91
CA PHE A 215 -16.41 10.39 4.68
C PHE A 215 -17.83 10.94 4.57
N MET A 216 -18.27 11.77 5.54
CA MET A 216 -19.60 12.38 5.52
C MET A 216 -19.82 13.25 4.27
N CYS A 217 -18.85 14.11 3.93
CA CYS A 217 -18.94 14.95 2.74
C CYS A 217 -18.99 14.12 1.45
N LYS A 218 -18.21 13.03 1.36
CA LYS A 218 -18.19 12.13 0.21
C LYS A 218 -19.52 11.40 0.06
N ALA A 219 -20.10 10.90 1.16
CA ALA A 219 -21.41 10.26 1.15
C ALA A 219 -22.53 11.20 0.64
N PHE A 220 -22.51 12.48 1.05
CA PHE A 220 -23.43 13.49 0.54
C PHE A 220 -23.19 13.80 -0.93
N GLY A 221 -21.93 14.02 -1.31
CA GLY A 221 -21.55 14.31 -2.69
C GLY A 221 -21.97 13.20 -3.65
N GLN A 222 -21.77 11.93 -3.29
CA GLN A 222 -22.19 10.78 -4.10
C GLN A 222 -23.72 10.70 -4.22
N LYS A 223 -24.45 10.88 -3.12
CA LYS A 223 -25.92 10.87 -3.13
C LYS A 223 -26.48 11.95 -4.05
N ASP A 224 -25.95 13.17 -3.94
CA ASP A 224 -26.39 14.29 -4.76
C ASP A 224 -25.95 14.15 -6.21
N TRP A 225 -24.78 13.56 -6.46
CA TRP A 225 -24.32 13.23 -7.81
C TRP A 225 -25.23 12.18 -8.48
N MET A 226 -25.63 11.13 -7.77
CA MET A 226 -26.58 10.14 -8.30
C MET A 226 -27.94 10.76 -8.63
N ARG A 227 -28.44 11.67 -7.77
CA ARG A 227 -29.66 12.45 -8.04
C ARG A 227 -29.52 13.37 -9.24
N PHE A 228 -28.37 14.02 -9.37
CA PHE A 228 -28.05 14.83 -10.53
C PHE A 228 -28.03 13.98 -11.81
N ALA A 229 -27.38 12.82 -11.77
CA ALA A 229 -27.35 11.88 -12.88
C ALA A 229 -28.75 11.36 -13.25
N GLU A 230 -29.63 11.13 -12.27
CA GLU A 230 -31.03 10.74 -12.53
C GLU A 230 -31.82 11.86 -13.24
N LEU A 231 -31.69 13.11 -12.77
CA LEU A 231 -32.43 14.24 -13.31
C LEU A 231 -31.92 14.71 -14.68
N TYR A 232 -30.61 14.64 -14.92
CA TYR A 232 -29.97 15.20 -16.11
C TYR A 232 -29.39 14.15 -17.06
N GLY A 233 -29.26 12.89 -16.64
CA GLY A 233 -28.70 11.81 -17.46
C GLY A 233 -29.65 11.27 -18.52
N ILE A 234 -30.96 11.51 -18.39
CA ILE A 234 -31.96 11.11 -19.37
C ILE A 234 -32.77 12.35 -19.80
N PRO A 235 -32.52 12.91 -21.01
CA PRO A 235 -33.26 14.07 -21.46
C PRO A 235 -34.73 13.72 -21.70
N LEU A 236 -35.64 14.50 -21.13
CA LEU A 236 -37.07 14.43 -21.39
C LEU A 236 -37.36 14.73 -22.87
N ARG A 237 -38.00 13.80 -23.58
CA ARG A 237 -38.43 14.02 -24.96
C ARG A 237 -39.87 14.50 -24.97
N ILE A 238 -40.06 15.71 -25.50
CA ILE A 238 -41.36 16.38 -25.59
C ILE A 238 -41.81 16.41 -27.04
N GLY A 239 -42.88 15.67 -27.36
CA GLY A 239 -43.60 15.81 -28.62
C GLY A 239 -44.52 17.02 -28.56
N ARG A 240 -44.46 17.90 -29.56
CA ARG A 240 -45.35 19.06 -29.64
C ARG A 240 -46.31 18.93 -30.83
N TYR A 241 -47.53 19.45 -30.67
CA TYR A 241 -48.54 19.44 -31.73
C TYR A 241 -49.27 20.78 -31.84
N GLY A 242 -49.57 21.18 -33.08
CA GLY A 242 -50.19 22.46 -33.39
C GLY A 242 -51.70 22.53 -33.14
N PRO A 243 -52.28 23.74 -33.05
CA PRO A 243 -53.71 23.95 -32.94
C PRO A 243 -54.41 23.50 -34.24
N GLY A 244 -55.03 22.32 -34.20
CA GLY A 244 -55.65 21.67 -35.37
C GLY A 244 -55.28 20.20 -35.55
N ALA A 245 -54.36 19.65 -34.73
CA ALA A 245 -54.03 18.24 -34.74
C ALA A 245 -55.25 17.38 -34.38
N LYS A 246 -55.51 16.31 -35.16
CA LYS A 246 -56.62 15.39 -34.90
C LYS A 246 -56.29 14.46 -33.72
N PRO A 247 -57.30 13.95 -32.99
CA PRO A 247 -57.06 13.02 -31.87
C PRO A 247 -56.22 11.79 -32.26
N ASP A 248 -56.41 11.27 -33.47
CA ASP A 248 -55.65 10.11 -33.97
C ASP A 248 -54.17 10.45 -34.17
N ASP A 249 -53.85 11.63 -34.71
CA ASP A 249 -52.47 12.07 -34.93
C ASP A 249 -51.74 12.30 -33.61
N ILE A 250 -52.44 12.82 -32.59
CA ILE A 250 -51.90 12.98 -31.22
C ILE A 250 -51.62 11.61 -30.58
N ALA A 251 -52.49 10.62 -30.81
CA ALA A 251 -52.30 9.27 -30.31
C ALA A 251 -51.10 8.55 -30.98
N VAL A 252 -50.90 8.77 -32.28
CA VAL A 252 -49.73 8.29 -33.03
C VAL A 252 -48.45 8.95 -32.51
N LEU A 253 -48.45 10.27 -32.33
CA LEU A 253 -47.31 11.00 -31.76
C LEU A 253 -46.98 10.51 -30.35
N ARG A 254 -48.00 10.29 -29.50
CA ARG A 254 -47.79 9.75 -28.14
C ARG A 254 -47.18 8.36 -28.17
N ARG A 255 -47.63 7.46 -29.06
CA ARG A 255 -47.01 6.13 -29.22
C ARG A 255 -45.59 6.24 -29.74
N ALA A 256 -45.32 7.11 -30.70
CA ALA A 256 -43.99 7.30 -31.26
C ALA A 256 -43.00 7.81 -30.19
N VAL A 257 -43.37 8.84 -29.41
CA VAL A 257 -42.51 9.37 -28.34
C VAL A 257 -42.33 8.34 -27.22
N ALA A 258 -43.37 7.56 -26.88
CA ALA A 258 -43.29 6.48 -25.89
C ALA A 258 -42.52 5.23 -26.38
N GLN A 259 -42.44 4.97 -27.68
CA GLN A 259 -41.63 3.88 -28.24
C GLN A 259 -40.15 4.27 -28.37
N LEU A 260 -39.86 5.57 -28.51
CA LEU A 260 -38.50 6.07 -28.60
C LEU A 260 -37.76 6.05 -27.24
N ALA A 261 -38.45 6.01 -26.10
CA ALA A 261 -37.85 6.07 -24.76
C ALA A 261 -38.53 5.12 -23.78
N ALA A 262 -37.74 4.44 -22.94
CA ALA A 262 -38.24 3.50 -21.94
C ALA A 262 -39.00 4.18 -20.79
N ASP A 263 -38.67 5.42 -20.41
CA ASP A 263 -39.08 5.94 -19.09
C ASP A 263 -39.83 7.29 -19.08
N ALA A 264 -39.48 8.29 -19.90
CA ALA A 264 -40.06 9.64 -19.77
C ALA A 264 -40.39 10.33 -21.12
N ALA A 265 -41.66 10.23 -21.53
CA ALA A 265 -42.21 10.82 -22.75
C ALA A 265 -43.41 11.71 -22.43
N ALA A 266 -43.42 12.95 -22.95
CA ALA A 266 -44.55 13.86 -22.80
C ALA A 266 -45.01 14.39 -24.16
N VAL A 267 -46.32 14.64 -24.30
CA VAL A 267 -46.91 15.27 -25.49
C VAL A 267 -47.71 16.50 -25.05
N MET A 268 -47.44 17.67 -25.63
CA MET A 268 -48.08 18.93 -25.26
C MET A 268 -48.49 19.77 -26.48
N PRO A 269 -49.57 20.55 -26.41
CA PRO A 269 -49.90 21.52 -27.46
C PRO A 269 -48.80 22.59 -27.58
N ASP A 270 -48.52 23.07 -28.78
CA ASP A 270 -47.51 24.12 -29.06
C ASP A 270 -47.73 25.41 -28.26
N GLY A 271 -48.99 25.72 -27.92
CA GLY A 271 -49.36 26.90 -27.13
C GLY A 271 -49.08 26.75 -25.62
N MET A 272 -48.80 25.54 -25.13
CA MET A 272 -48.49 25.26 -23.73
C MET A 272 -46.98 25.04 -23.58
N LYS A 273 -46.24 26.11 -23.29
CA LYS A 273 -44.80 26.02 -23.00
C LYS A 273 -44.59 25.87 -21.50
N ILE A 274 -43.82 24.86 -21.12
CA ILE A 274 -43.23 24.76 -19.78
C ILE A 274 -41.77 25.16 -19.93
N GLU A 275 -41.42 26.37 -19.48
CA GLU A 275 -40.05 26.86 -19.47
C GLU A 275 -39.39 26.44 -18.14
N PHE A 276 -38.39 25.57 -18.23
CA PHE A 276 -37.47 25.36 -17.12
C PHE A 276 -36.49 26.53 -17.13
N GLN A 277 -36.37 27.26 -16.02
CA GLN A 277 -35.28 28.21 -15.85
C GLN A 277 -33.97 27.42 -15.80
N GLU A 278 -33.31 27.30 -16.94
CA GLU A 278 -31.95 26.77 -17.01
C GLU A 278 -31.04 27.67 -16.19
N ILE A 279 -30.45 27.12 -15.12
CA ILE A 279 -29.32 27.77 -14.44
C ILE A 279 -28.18 27.72 -15.45
N ALA A 280 -27.81 28.88 -15.99
CA ALA A 280 -26.91 29.05 -17.14
C ALA A 280 -25.48 28.46 -17.00
N ASN A 281 -25.17 27.70 -15.95
CA ASN A 281 -23.87 27.11 -15.66
C ASN A 281 -23.94 25.65 -15.14
N ALA A 282 -24.95 24.87 -15.53
CA ALA A 282 -25.03 23.44 -15.15
C ALA A 282 -23.94 22.54 -15.81
N ALA A 283 -23.24 23.05 -16.82
CA ALA A 283 -22.25 22.30 -17.61
C ALA A 283 -21.03 21.80 -16.80
N GLY A 284 -20.76 22.36 -15.62
CA GLY A 284 -19.68 21.90 -14.72
C GLY A 284 -20.17 21.13 -13.49
N GLY A 285 -21.47 20.83 -13.39
CA GLY A 285 -22.05 20.19 -12.21
C GLY A 285 -21.53 18.77 -11.98
N ALA A 286 -21.45 17.95 -13.03
CA ALA A 286 -20.92 16.59 -12.95
C ALA A 286 -19.43 16.59 -12.55
N ASP A 287 -18.61 17.38 -13.23
CA ASP A 287 -17.18 17.55 -12.92
C ASP A 287 -16.93 18.02 -11.49
N LEU A 288 -17.81 18.86 -10.93
CA LEU A 288 -17.67 19.36 -9.55
C LEU A 288 -17.77 18.21 -8.54
N PHE A 289 -18.71 17.28 -8.72
CA PHE A 289 -18.90 16.15 -7.81
C PHE A 289 -17.70 15.21 -7.85
N GLU A 290 -17.21 14.89 -9.05
CA GLU A 290 -16.03 14.05 -9.25
C GLU A 290 -14.78 14.70 -8.63
N LYS A 291 -14.48 15.97 -8.96
CA LYS A 291 -13.34 16.70 -8.40
C LYS A 291 -13.39 16.84 -6.89
N LEU A 292 -14.58 16.99 -6.31
CA LEU A 292 -14.75 17.00 -4.86
C LEU A 292 -14.41 15.63 -4.26
N ALA A 293 -14.91 14.54 -4.85
CA ALA A 293 -14.62 13.18 -4.40
C ALA A 293 -13.13 12.86 -4.49
N GLU A 294 -12.48 13.18 -5.62
CA GLU A 294 -11.03 13.03 -5.81
C GLU A 294 -10.22 13.84 -4.80
N TRP A 295 -10.62 15.08 -4.54
CA TRP A 295 -9.94 15.91 -3.55
C TRP A 295 -10.05 15.32 -2.15
N LEU A 296 -11.23 14.83 -1.76
CA LEU A 296 -11.45 14.16 -0.48
C LEU A 296 -10.61 12.88 -0.36
N ASP A 297 -10.56 12.07 -1.43
CA ASP A 297 -9.74 10.85 -1.47
C ASP A 297 -8.25 11.18 -1.34
N LYS A 298 -7.77 12.23 -1.99
CA LYS A 298 -6.40 12.74 -1.78
C LYS A 298 -6.15 13.15 -0.33
N GLN A 299 -7.11 13.77 0.36
CA GLN A 299 -6.95 14.08 1.79
C GLN A 299 -6.95 12.82 2.68
N ILE A 300 -7.80 11.84 2.37
CA ILE A 300 -7.84 10.55 3.08
C ILE A 300 -6.51 9.80 2.91
N SER A 301 -5.99 9.73 1.68
CA SER A 301 -4.67 9.15 1.39
C SER A 301 -3.55 9.81 2.20
N LYS A 302 -3.51 11.15 2.26
CA LYS A 302 -2.54 11.88 3.10
C LYS A 302 -2.70 11.56 4.58
N ALA A 303 -3.93 11.54 5.07
CA ALA A 303 -4.23 11.30 6.48
C ALA A 303 -3.84 9.88 6.92
N VAL A 304 -4.02 8.87 6.06
CA VAL A 304 -3.78 7.47 6.39
C VAL A 304 -2.35 7.03 6.05
N LEU A 305 -1.87 7.31 4.84
CA LEU A 305 -0.58 6.84 4.32
C LEU A 305 0.51 7.91 4.30
N GLY A 306 0.22 9.16 4.68
CA GLY A 306 1.18 10.27 4.65
C GLY A 306 1.48 10.82 3.26
N GLN A 307 0.83 10.31 2.22
CA GLN A 307 1.11 10.64 0.82
C GLN A 307 -0.13 10.52 -0.07
N THR A 308 -0.10 11.10 -1.28
CA THR A 308 -1.24 11.11 -2.21
C THR A 308 -1.13 10.18 -3.41
N MET A 309 0.07 9.71 -3.74
CA MET A 309 0.23 8.92 -4.96
C MET A 309 -0.46 7.57 -4.81
N THR A 310 -1.53 7.41 -5.57
CA THR A 310 -2.09 6.10 -5.88
C THR A 310 -1.38 5.52 -7.09
N THR A 311 -1.66 4.28 -7.44
CA THR A 311 -1.15 3.61 -8.64
C THR A 311 -1.42 4.40 -9.94
N ASP A 312 -2.34 5.37 -9.89
CA ASP A 312 -2.87 6.10 -11.06
C ASP A 312 -2.07 7.36 -11.42
N ASP A 313 -1.21 7.86 -10.52
CA ASP A 313 -0.41 9.07 -10.78
C ASP A 313 0.94 8.70 -11.44
N GLY A 314 0.98 8.82 -12.77
CA GLY A 314 2.17 8.60 -13.63
C GLY A 314 3.31 9.62 -13.44
N SER A 315 3.85 9.69 -12.23
CA SER A 315 4.93 10.60 -11.84
C SER A 315 6.34 10.04 -12.12
N SER A 316 7.36 10.91 -12.03
CA SER A 316 8.76 10.51 -12.22
C SER A 316 9.27 9.61 -11.09
N GLN A 317 10.24 8.74 -11.41
CA GLN A 317 10.86 7.79 -10.47
C GLN A 317 11.30 8.42 -9.14
N SER A 318 11.78 9.68 -9.16
CA SER A 318 12.25 10.37 -7.96
C SER A 318 11.13 10.72 -6.97
N GLN A 319 9.94 11.06 -7.46
CA GLN A 319 8.78 11.31 -6.60
C GLN A 319 8.26 10.01 -5.99
N ALA A 320 8.21 8.92 -6.78
CA ALA A 320 7.85 7.59 -6.29
C ALA A 320 8.75 7.13 -5.14
N ASN A 321 10.06 7.36 -5.25
CA ASN A 321 11.01 7.01 -4.18
C ASN A 321 10.73 7.79 -2.89
N VAL A 322 10.52 9.12 -2.96
CA VAL A 322 10.21 9.94 -1.76
C VAL A 322 8.91 9.49 -1.09
N HIS A 323 7.88 9.20 -1.87
CA HIS A 323 6.61 8.70 -1.33
C HIS A 323 6.73 7.32 -0.69
N ASN A 324 7.59 6.45 -1.23
CA ASN A 324 7.86 5.15 -0.63
C ASN A 324 8.58 5.30 0.71
N GLU A 325 9.53 6.22 0.85
CA GLU A 325 10.22 6.48 2.12
C GLU A 325 9.24 6.96 3.21
N VAL A 326 8.31 7.85 2.90
CA VAL A 326 7.26 8.28 3.87
C VAL A 326 6.40 7.10 4.31
N ARG A 327 6.02 6.21 3.39
CA ARG A 327 5.28 4.98 3.74
C ARG A 327 6.10 4.05 4.62
N LYS A 328 7.40 3.89 4.35
CA LYS A 328 8.31 3.09 5.17
C LYS A 328 8.47 3.64 6.58
N ASP A 329 8.54 4.96 6.75
CA ASP A 329 8.64 5.57 8.07
C ASP A 329 7.39 5.29 8.93
N ILE A 330 6.21 5.39 8.32
CA ILE A 330 4.94 5.02 8.98
C ILE A 330 4.92 3.53 9.30
N LEU A 331 5.32 2.67 8.36
CA LEU A 331 5.43 1.22 8.53
C LEU A 331 6.33 0.87 9.72
N LYS A 332 7.54 1.43 9.78
CA LYS A 332 8.49 1.23 10.89
C LYS A 332 7.89 1.66 12.23
N ALA A 333 7.20 2.80 12.26
CA ALA A 333 6.57 3.33 13.47
C ALA A 333 5.40 2.44 13.95
N ASP A 334 4.57 1.95 13.05
CA ASP A 334 3.45 1.06 13.38
C ASP A 334 3.97 -0.32 13.83
N ALA A 335 4.92 -0.90 13.08
CA ALA A 335 5.56 -2.17 13.41
C ALA A 335 6.23 -2.14 14.80
N LYS A 336 6.96 -1.07 15.13
CA LYS A 336 7.58 -0.88 16.45
C LYS A 336 6.54 -0.86 17.57
N GLN A 337 5.40 -0.19 17.36
CA GLN A 337 4.35 -0.07 18.37
C GLN A 337 3.56 -1.36 18.55
N LEU A 338 3.30 -2.08 17.46
CA LEU A 338 2.67 -3.40 17.49
C LEU A 338 3.57 -4.40 18.21
N ALA A 339 4.86 -4.45 17.85
CA ALA A 339 5.86 -5.28 18.53
C ALA A 339 5.94 -4.96 20.04
N ALA A 340 5.91 -3.68 20.43
CA ALA A 340 5.89 -3.31 21.84
C ALA A 340 4.66 -3.86 22.58
N THR A 341 3.49 -3.90 21.93
CA THR A 341 2.25 -4.45 22.51
C THR A 341 2.36 -5.96 22.68
N VAL A 342 2.80 -6.67 21.63
CA VAL A 342 3.01 -8.13 21.66
C VAL A 342 4.00 -8.52 22.75
N ASN A 343 5.14 -7.81 22.85
CA ASN A 343 6.14 -8.09 23.87
C ASN A 343 5.61 -7.86 25.30
N ARG A 344 4.83 -6.79 25.50
CA ARG A 344 4.25 -6.43 26.80
C ARG A 344 3.16 -7.40 27.25
N ASP A 345 2.21 -7.70 26.38
CA ASP A 345 0.95 -8.36 26.75
C ASP A 345 0.95 -9.87 26.48
N LEU A 346 1.75 -10.35 25.53
CA LEU A 346 1.76 -11.76 25.14
C LEU A 346 3.06 -12.45 25.51
N VAL A 347 4.21 -11.94 25.05
CA VAL A 347 5.51 -12.61 25.25
C VAL A 347 5.85 -12.69 26.73
N ARG A 348 5.77 -11.57 27.45
CA ARG A 348 6.03 -11.53 28.89
C ARG A 348 5.14 -12.53 29.64
N VAL A 349 3.83 -12.49 29.37
CA VAL A 349 2.84 -13.36 30.03
C VAL A 349 3.08 -14.84 29.71
N PHE A 350 3.33 -15.17 28.44
CA PHE A 350 3.67 -16.53 28.02
C PHE A 350 4.90 -17.07 28.75
N VAL A 351 5.95 -16.25 28.86
CA VAL A 351 7.19 -16.63 29.56
C VAL A 351 6.94 -16.77 31.06
N ASP A 352 6.24 -15.83 31.68
CA ASP A 352 5.94 -15.86 33.12
C ASP A 352 5.14 -17.10 33.53
N LEU A 353 4.17 -17.50 32.69
CA LEU A 353 3.32 -18.67 32.95
C LEU A 353 4.06 -20.01 32.80
N ASN A 354 5.05 -20.09 31.92
CA ASN A 354 5.72 -21.35 31.57
C ASN A 354 7.10 -21.53 32.23
N PHE A 355 7.84 -20.43 32.40
CA PHE A 355 9.23 -20.43 32.85
C PHE A 355 9.44 -19.62 34.14
N GLY A 356 8.40 -18.94 34.62
CA GLY A 356 8.47 -18.01 35.74
C GLY A 356 8.99 -16.63 35.34
N ALA A 357 8.94 -15.69 36.27
CA ALA A 357 9.43 -14.33 36.07
C ALA A 357 10.93 -14.32 35.71
N GLN A 358 11.28 -13.52 34.69
CA GLN A 358 12.66 -13.31 34.25
C GLN A 358 13.09 -11.87 34.52
N GLU A 359 14.39 -11.63 34.68
CA GLU A 359 14.92 -10.26 34.72
C GLU A 359 14.91 -9.62 33.33
N GLU A 360 15.23 -10.42 32.30
CA GLU A 360 15.22 -10.02 30.91
C GLU A 360 14.41 -11.05 30.08
N TYR A 361 13.63 -10.55 29.13
CA TYR A 361 12.74 -11.35 28.29
C TYR A 361 13.21 -11.32 26.83
N PRO A 362 12.99 -12.39 26.05
CA PRO A 362 13.20 -12.34 24.61
C PRO A 362 12.28 -11.31 23.96
N ARG A 363 12.70 -10.78 22.81
CA ARG A 363 11.99 -9.73 22.09
C ARG A 363 11.55 -10.18 20.72
N VAL A 364 10.26 -10.07 20.47
CA VAL A 364 9.68 -10.19 19.12
C VAL A 364 9.85 -8.87 18.39
N VAL A 365 10.46 -8.90 17.22
CA VAL A 365 10.73 -7.75 16.36
C VAL A 365 10.13 -7.99 14.98
N LEU A 366 9.32 -7.05 14.52
CA LEU A 366 8.82 -7.01 13.14
C LEU A 366 9.89 -6.34 12.27
N GLN A 367 10.57 -7.13 11.44
CA GLN A 367 11.69 -6.67 10.64
C GLN A 367 11.20 -5.99 9.37
N VAL A 368 11.53 -4.71 9.23
CA VAL A 368 11.33 -3.98 7.97
C VAL A 368 12.56 -4.18 7.12
N THR A 369 12.53 -5.20 6.26
CA THR A 369 13.58 -5.44 5.28
C THR A 369 13.47 -4.41 4.18
N GLU A 370 14.43 -3.50 4.13
CA GLU A 370 14.59 -2.65 2.96
C GLU A 370 15.21 -3.51 1.85
N PRO A 371 14.62 -3.54 0.64
CA PRO A 371 15.32 -4.14 -0.48
C PRO A 371 16.63 -3.38 -0.66
N GLU A 372 17.73 -4.00 -0.26
CA GLU A 372 19.06 -3.47 -0.51
C GLU A 372 19.20 -3.34 -2.02
N ASP A 373 19.55 -2.15 -2.50
CA ASP A 373 19.91 -1.98 -3.89
C ASP A 373 21.24 -2.72 -4.11
N LEU A 374 21.14 -3.96 -4.58
CA LEU A 374 22.27 -4.85 -4.81
C LEU A 374 23.28 -4.23 -5.79
N LYS A 375 22.85 -3.33 -6.67
CA LYS A 375 23.73 -2.58 -7.57
C LYS A 375 24.51 -1.53 -6.79
N VAL A 376 23.86 -0.73 -5.95
CA VAL A 376 24.55 0.24 -5.07
C VAL A 376 25.52 -0.48 -4.13
N LEU A 377 25.14 -1.64 -3.58
CA LEU A 377 26.02 -2.45 -2.75
C LEU A 377 27.24 -2.95 -3.53
N ALA A 378 27.05 -3.47 -4.74
CA ALA A 378 28.14 -3.93 -5.61
C ALA A 378 29.09 -2.78 -5.99
N ASP A 379 28.54 -1.65 -6.41
CA ASP A 379 29.28 -0.44 -6.80
C ASP A 379 30.06 0.15 -5.61
N ALA A 380 29.49 0.10 -4.40
CA ALA A 380 30.14 0.58 -3.18
C ALA A 380 31.24 -0.38 -2.69
N LEU A 381 31.06 -1.70 -2.81
CA LEU A 381 32.01 -2.70 -2.31
C LEU A 381 33.30 -2.78 -3.14
N GLY A 382 33.22 -2.64 -4.46
CA GLY A 382 34.38 -2.73 -5.36
C GLY A 382 35.57 -1.88 -4.90
N PRO A 383 35.40 -0.57 -4.68
CA PRO A 383 36.46 0.32 -4.20
C PRO A 383 37.08 -0.05 -2.84
N PHE A 384 36.34 -0.72 -1.95
CA PHE A 384 36.86 -1.18 -0.66
C PHE A 384 37.64 -2.48 -0.80
N ILE A 385 37.17 -3.41 -1.63
CA ILE A 385 37.87 -4.66 -1.95
C ILE A 385 39.21 -4.34 -2.62
N ASP A 386 39.21 -3.43 -3.60
CA ASP A 386 40.44 -2.95 -4.28
C ASP A 386 41.44 -2.31 -3.31
N ARG A 387 40.94 -1.70 -2.22
CA ARG A 387 41.76 -1.11 -1.14
C ARG A 387 42.14 -2.10 -0.04
N GLY A 388 41.82 -3.39 -0.20
CA GLY A 388 42.25 -4.47 0.68
C GLY A 388 41.26 -4.89 1.75
N LEU A 389 39.99 -4.46 1.68
CA LEU A 389 38.93 -5.00 2.54
C LEU A 389 38.75 -6.50 2.23
N ARG A 390 38.96 -7.36 3.23
CA ARG A 390 38.72 -8.79 3.12
C ARG A 390 37.24 -9.07 3.42
N VAL A 391 36.51 -9.45 2.39
CA VAL A 391 35.08 -9.81 2.50
C VAL A 391 34.95 -11.31 2.30
N ASP A 392 34.16 -11.96 3.15
CA ASP A 392 33.83 -13.38 2.99
C ASP A 392 32.92 -13.58 1.77
N SER A 393 33.29 -14.48 0.87
CA SER A 393 32.51 -14.78 -0.32
C SER A 393 31.15 -15.39 0.01
N ALA A 394 31.05 -16.16 1.10
CA ALA A 394 29.78 -16.73 1.55
C ALA A 394 28.78 -15.63 1.96
N ALA A 395 29.25 -14.59 2.66
CA ALA A 395 28.42 -13.47 3.08
C ALA A 395 27.91 -12.63 1.90
N ILE A 396 28.70 -12.50 0.83
CA ILE A 396 28.25 -11.82 -0.41
C ILE A 396 27.23 -12.68 -1.15
N LEU A 397 27.50 -13.97 -1.34
CA LEU A 397 26.56 -14.87 -2.01
C LEU A 397 25.20 -14.90 -1.31
N ASP A 398 25.18 -14.98 0.03
CA ASP A 398 23.98 -14.92 0.85
C ASP A 398 23.19 -13.61 0.64
N LYS A 399 23.89 -12.46 0.63
CA LYS A 399 23.28 -11.15 0.33
C LYS A 399 22.64 -11.07 -1.06
N PHE A 400 23.18 -11.77 -2.05
CA PHE A 400 22.62 -11.85 -3.41
C PHE A 400 21.61 -13.00 -3.58
N GLY A 401 21.32 -13.77 -2.52
CA GLY A 401 20.44 -14.94 -2.58
C GLY A 401 20.99 -16.10 -3.42
N LEU A 402 22.32 -16.15 -3.60
CA LEU A 402 23.02 -17.17 -4.37
C LEU A 402 23.62 -18.23 -3.45
N ALA A 403 23.47 -19.50 -3.79
CA ALA A 403 24.16 -20.57 -3.09
C ALA A 403 25.64 -20.62 -3.49
N ALA A 404 26.51 -20.98 -2.54
CA ALA A 404 27.89 -21.30 -2.87
C ALA A 404 27.95 -22.48 -3.85
N PRO A 405 28.74 -22.39 -4.94
CA PRO A 405 28.82 -23.47 -5.91
C PRO A 405 29.37 -24.74 -5.26
N GLU A 406 28.67 -25.87 -5.46
CA GLU A 406 29.17 -27.18 -5.04
C GLU A 406 30.46 -27.53 -5.79
N LYS A 407 31.28 -28.43 -5.22
CA LYS A 407 32.51 -28.90 -5.87
C LYS A 407 32.18 -29.55 -7.22
N GLY A 408 32.49 -28.84 -8.32
CA GLY A 408 32.25 -29.29 -9.69
C GLY A 408 31.02 -28.69 -10.38
N ALA A 409 30.31 -27.75 -9.73
CA ALA A 409 29.25 -26.99 -10.38
C ALA A 409 29.80 -26.11 -11.52
N GLU A 410 29.00 -25.92 -12.57
CA GLU A 410 29.34 -25.03 -13.67
C GLU A 410 29.23 -23.56 -13.21
N VAL A 411 30.37 -22.89 -13.07
CA VAL A 411 30.45 -21.50 -12.57
C VAL A 411 30.64 -20.54 -13.75
N LEU A 412 29.85 -19.46 -13.78
CA LEU A 412 30.03 -18.35 -14.71
C LEU A 412 31.39 -17.69 -14.47
N ARG A 413 32.21 -17.57 -15.52
CA ARG A 413 33.55 -16.98 -15.44
C ARG A 413 33.58 -15.58 -16.05
N PRO A 414 34.37 -14.65 -15.50
CA PRO A 414 34.55 -13.35 -16.12
C PRO A 414 35.19 -13.50 -17.51
N ILE A 415 34.72 -12.69 -18.46
CA ILE A 415 35.11 -12.74 -19.89
C ILE A 415 36.63 -12.57 -20.08
N ASN A 416 37.33 -11.94 -19.12
CA ASN A 416 38.77 -11.70 -19.20
C ASN A 416 39.66 -12.81 -18.61
N ASP A 417 39.10 -13.88 -18.03
CA ASP A 417 39.90 -14.94 -17.40
C ASP A 417 40.60 -15.86 -18.43
N GLN A 418 40.28 -15.71 -19.72
CA GLN A 418 40.94 -16.46 -20.81
C GLN A 418 42.28 -15.86 -21.26
N LEU A 419 42.65 -14.64 -20.83
CA LEU A 419 43.86 -13.97 -21.30
C LEU A 419 45.14 -14.31 -20.50
N MET A 420 45.05 -14.96 -19.34
CA MET A 420 46.22 -15.22 -18.48
C MET A 420 46.71 -16.68 -18.45
N SER A 421 46.06 -17.62 -19.15
CA SER A 421 46.46 -19.03 -19.15
C SER A 421 47.02 -19.57 -20.47
N GLN A 422 47.34 -18.72 -21.46
CA GLN A 422 47.93 -19.15 -22.75
C GLN A 422 49.35 -18.60 -23.00
N ALA A 423 50.23 -18.68 -22.01
CA ALA A 423 51.64 -18.35 -22.21
C ALA A 423 52.60 -19.38 -21.58
N LEU A 424 52.31 -20.69 -21.72
CA LEU A 424 53.32 -21.73 -21.47
C LEU A 424 53.13 -22.92 -22.44
N ASN A 425 53.92 -22.89 -23.52
CA ASN A 425 54.54 -24.01 -24.26
C ASN A 425 53.68 -25.19 -24.73
N HIS A 426 53.65 -25.45 -26.05
CA HIS A 426 54.64 -26.34 -26.67
C HIS A 426 54.59 -26.29 -28.20
N GLU A 427 55.72 -25.96 -28.82
CA GLU A 427 56.00 -26.29 -30.22
C GLU A 427 56.05 -27.82 -30.36
N GLN A 428 55.21 -28.39 -31.23
CA GLN A 428 55.47 -29.70 -31.81
C GLN A 428 55.33 -29.63 -33.33
N THR A 429 56.49 -29.74 -33.98
CA THR A 429 56.70 -29.80 -35.42
C THR A 429 56.29 -31.17 -35.94
N CYS A 430 55.31 -31.22 -36.84
CA CYS A 430 54.99 -32.44 -37.58
C CYS A 430 55.73 -32.42 -38.93
N SER A 431 56.67 -33.36 -39.08
CA SER A 431 57.54 -33.55 -40.24
C SER A 431 56.84 -34.36 -41.33
N CYS A 432 56.10 -33.68 -42.22
CA CYS A 432 55.63 -34.28 -43.47
C CYS A 432 55.64 -33.25 -44.61
N ARG A 433 56.57 -33.43 -45.56
CA ARG A 433 56.66 -32.67 -46.80
C ARG A 433 55.51 -33.07 -47.74
N GLY A 434 54.36 -32.39 -47.64
CA GLY A 434 53.24 -32.62 -48.57
C GLY A 434 51.87 -32.07 -48.18
N CYS A 435 51.67 -31.56 -46.97
CA CYS A 435 50.39 -30.95 -46.56
C CYS A 435 50.50 -29.43 -46.42
N SER A 436 50.71 -28.73 -47.54
CA SER A 436 50.40 -27.32 -47.68
C SER A 436 49.00 -27.19 -48.29
N ARG A 437 47.97 -27.32 -47.45
CA ARG A 437 46.60 -26.87 -47.72
C ARG A 437 45.84 -26.83 -46.40
N GLU A 438 45.39 -25.63 -46.06
CA GLU A 438 44.23 -25.28 -45.24
C GLU A 438 43.83 -26.30 -44.16
N ARG A 439 44.25 -26.04 -42.93
CA ARG A 439 43.46 -26.46 -41.77
C ARG A 439 42.63 -25.28 -41.31
N LEU A 440 41.47 -25.15 -41.95
CA LEU A 440 40.31 -24.42 -41.42
C LEU A 440 40.02 -24.93 -40.02
N ALA A 441 40.25 -24.08 -39.01
CA ALA A 441 39.72 -24.30 -37.68
C ALA A 441 38.21 -24.03 -37.73
N LEU A 442 37.42 -25.10 -37.59
CA LEU A 442 35.96 -25.14 -37.72
C LEU A 442 35.19 -24.54 -36.53
N ASN A 443 35.79 -23.64 -35.74
CA ASN A 443 35.13 -23.00 -34.59
C ASN A 443 35.58 -21.54 -34.41
N ALA A 444 35.51 -20.77 -35.49
CA ALA A 444 35.34 -19.33 -35.38
C ALA A 444 33.83 -19.05 -35.44
N GLN A 445 33.12 -19.18 -34.32
CA GLN A 445 31.91 -18.40 -34.13
C GLN A 445 32.38 -16.96 -33.95
N GLN A 446 32.61 -16.29 -35.08
CA GLN A 446 32.52 -14.84 -35.15
C GLN A 446 31.18 -14.51 -34.51
N LEU A 447 31.21 -13.72 -33.43
CA LEU A 447 30.09 -12.88 -33.06
C LEU A 447 29.71 -12.11 -34.35
N GLN A 448 28.74 -12.62 -35.09
CA GLN A 448 28.04 -11.83 -36.09
C GLN A 448 27.33 -10.76 -35.29
N ARG A 449 28.03 -9.63 -35.07
CA ARG A 449 27.35 -8.35 -34.96
C ARG A 449 26.48 -8.26 -36.21
N ASP A 450 25.18 -8.10 -36.02
CA ASP A 450 24.28 -8.08 -37.15
C ASP A 450 24.63 -6.84 -38.00
N GLU A 451 24.42 -6.90 -39.32
CA GLU A 451 24.65 -5.76 -40.22
C GLU A 451 23.81 -4.54 -39.79
N LEU A 452 22.71 -4.80 -39.07
CA LEU A 452 21.87 -3.80 -38.40
C LEU A 452 22.58 -3.10 -37.23
N ASP A 453 23.42 -3.81 -36.46
CA ASP A 453 24.19 -3.23 -35.36
C ASP A 453 25.27 -2.28 -35.89
N GLN A 454 25.89 -2.63 -37.03
CA GLN A 454 26.85 -1.74 -37.70
C GLN A 454 26.18 -0.52 -38.32
N LEU A 455 25.00 -0.68 -38.91
CA LEU A 455 24.21 0.44 -39.45
C LEU A 455 23.81 1.42 -38.33
N ALA A 456 23.41 0.90 -37.17
CA ALA A 456 23.04 1.71 -36.02
C ALA A 456 24.23 2.51 -35.49
N ASP A 457 25.40 1.89 -35.34
CA ASP A 457 26.61 2.58 -34.87
C ASP A 457 27.08 3.68 -35.85
N ASP A 458 26.98 3.44 -37.17
CA ASP A 458 27.35 4.42 -38.19
C ASP A 458 26.38 5.62 -38.21
N ASP A 459 25.06 5.38 -38.21
CA ASP A 459 24.05 6.45 -38.23
C ASP A 459 23.99 7.21 -36.87
N LEU A 460 24.40 6.58 -35.76
CA LEU A 460 24.52 7.22 -34.42
C LEU A 460 25.81 8.02 -34.23
N SER A 461 26.78 8.01 -35.16
CA SER A 461 28.05 8.72 -34.95
C SER A 461 27.93 10.25 -35.07
N ASP A 462 26.98 10.74 -35.88
CA ASP A 462 26.77 12.17 -36.20
C ASP A 462 25.49 12.78 -35.60
N TRP A 463 24.91 12.15 -34.58
CA TRP A 463 23.64 12.61 -33.96
C TRP A 463 23.74 13.98 -33.29
N VAL A 464 24.91 14.33 -32.73
CA VAL A 464 25.11 15.60 -32.01
C VAL A 464 25.02 16.80 -32.96
N PRO A 465 25.71 16.84 -34.11
CA PRO A 465 25.51 17.87 -35.13
C PRO A 465 24.06 18.03 -35.59
N LEU A 466 23.37 16.92 -35.84
CA LEU A 466 21.99 16.89 -36.38
C LEU A 466 20.95 17.43 -35.39
N MET A 467 21.21 17.31 -34.09
CA MET A 467 20.31 17.78 -33.04
C MET A 467 20.51 19.25 -32.65
N ARG A 468 21.64 19.87 -33.04
CA ARG A 468 21.94 21.28 -32.70
C ARG A 468 20.90 22.27 -33.20
N PRO A 469 20.42 22.24 -34.46
CA PRO A 469 19.40 23.18 -34.93
C PRO A 469 18.07 23.11 -34.16
N VAL A 470 17.80 21.96 -33.54
CA VAL A 470 16.60 21.69 -32.75
C VAL A 470 16.79 22.08 -31.28
N LEU A 471 17.99 21.87 -30.73
CA LEU A 471 18.29 22.08 -29.31
C LEU A 471 18.84 23.47 -28.98
N ASP A 472 19.60 24.09 -29.89
CA ASP A 472 20.22 25.41 -29.69
C ASP A 472 19.18 26.52 -29.40
N PRO A 473 18.00 26.57 -30.07
CA PRO A 473 16.95 27.54 -29.73
C PRO A 473 16.40 27.38 -28.31
N ILE A 474 16.27 26.14 -27.84
CA ILE A 474 15.80 25.82 -26.48
C ILE A 474 16.86 26.22 -25.45
N GLN A 475 18.13 25.96 -25.75
CA GLN A 475 19.25 26.31 -24.89
C GLN A 475 19.43 27.84 -24.80
N ALA A 476 19.29 28.56 -25.91
CA ALA A 476 19.32 30.02 -25.95
C ALA A 476 18.13 30.67 -25.20
N LEU A 477 16.97 30.01 -25.14
CA LEU A 477 15.83 30.45 -24.33
C LEU A 477 16.11 30.24 -22.84
N ALA A 478 16.70 29.09 -22.49
CA ALA A 478 17.08 28.78 -21.11
C ALA A 478 18.10 29.77 -20.56
N ASP A 479 19.07 30.21 -21.39
CA ASP A 479 20.08 31.19 -21.00
C ASP A 479 19.52 32.62 -20.83
N LYS A 480 18.37 32.93 -21.45
CA LYS A 480 17.73 34.26 -21.39
C LYS A 480 16.64 34.38 -20.32
N ALA A 481 15.96 33.28 -20.00
CA ALA A 481 14.87 33.27 -19.04
C ALA A 481 15.40 33.51 -17.61
N LYS A 482 14.72 34.36 -16.85
CA LYS A 482 15.11 34.68 -15.46
C LYS A 482 14.45 33.75 -14.44
N ASP A 483 13.33 33.15 -14.81
CA ASP A 483 12.60 32.19 -14.00
C ASP A 483 11.93 31.10 -14.85
N PHE A 484 11.40 30.09 -14.15
CA PHE A 484 10.81 28.91 -14.76
C PHE A 484 9.52 29.22 -15.53
N ASP A 485 8.74 30.21 -15.07
CA ASP A 485 7.47 30.56 -15.70
C ASP A 485 7.70 31.31 -17.01
N GLU A 486 8.72 32.17 -17.08
CA GLU A 486 9.17 32.84 -18.31
C GLU A 486 9.72 31.84 -19.35
N PHE A 487 10.50 30.85 -18.92
CA PHE A 487 10.97 29.78 -19.80
C PHE A 487 9.82 28.94 -20.36
N LYS A 488 8.87 28.55 -19.49
CA LYS A 488 7.70 27.74 -19.89
C LYS A 488 6.78 28.49 -20.86
N ALA A 489 6.60 29.79 -20.69
CA ALA A 489 5.83 30.62 -21.61
C ALA A 489 6.53 30.77 -22.98
N GLY A 490 7.87 30.90 -22.98
CA GLY A 490 8.68 31.04 -24.20
C GLY A 490 8.73 29.78 -25.07
N LEU A 491 8.60 28.59 -24.47
CA LEU A 491 8.61 27.29 -25.17
C LEU A 491 7.52 27.16 -26.24
N ALA A 492 6.35 27.79 -26.05
CA ALA A 492 5.24 27.71 -27.00
C ALA A 492 5.51 28.46 -28.32
N GLY A 493 6.43 29.44 -28.32
CA GLY A 493 6.79 30.23 -29.52
C GLY A 493 7.99 29.69 -30.31
N LEU A 494 8.73 28.73 -29.75
CA LEU A 494 9.96 28.19 -30.35
C LEU A 494 9.72 27.14 -31.43
N LEU A 495 8.50 26.60 -31.52
CA LEU A 495 8.13 25.59 -32.51
C LEU A 495 8.35 26.06 -33.97
N ASP A 496 8.23 27.36 -34.23
CA ASP A 496 8.44 27.94 -35.55
C ASP A 496 9.92 28.24 -35.86
N GLU A 497 10.79 28.27 -34.84
CA GLU A 497 12.24 28.55 -34.97
C GLU A 497 13.08 27.27 -35.02
N MET A 498 12.51 26.12 -34.67
CA MET A 498 13.16 24.82 -34.75
C MET A 498 13.13 24.33 -36.20
N ASP A 499 14.31 24.12 -36.81
CA ASP A 499 14.44 23.53 -38.15
C ASP A 499 14.86 22.06 -38.05
N PRO A 500 13.93 21.09 -38.14
CA PRO A 500 14.24 19.67 -38.09
C PRO A 500 14.56 19.06 -39.47
N ALA A 501 14.70 19.86 -40.55
CA ALA A 501 14.78 19.33 -41.91
C ALA A 501 15.93 18.31 -42.09
N GLU A 502 17.14 18.62 -41.61
CA GLU A 502 18.29 17.72 -41.70
C GLU A 502 18.12 16.45 -40.86
N LEU A 503 17.48 16.56 -39.69
CA LEU A 503 17.18 15.42 -38.83
C LEU A 503 16.15 14.48 -39.47
N ILE A 504 15.13 15.05 -40.12
CA ILE A 504 14.10 14.28 -40.84
C ILE A 504 14.73 13.54 -42.02
N GLU A 505 15.62 14.18 -42.79
CA GLU A 505 16.30 13.55 -43.91
C GLU A 505 17.23 12.40 -43.46
N ALA A 506 17.98 12.60 -42.37
CA ALA A 506 18.84 11.56 -41.80
C ALA A 506 18.03 10.35 -41.30
N LEU A 507 16.94 10.59 -40.55
CA LEU A 507 16.05 9.52 -40.07
C LEU A 507 15.34 8.79 -41.20
N ALA A 508 14.92 9.51 -42.24
CA ALA A 508 14.31 8.91 -43.42
C ALA A 508 15.31 8.02 -44.18
N SER A 509 16.56 8.47 -44.33
CA SER A 509 17.64 7.70 -44.96
C SER A 509 17.99 6.44 -44.16
N ALA A 510 18.16 6.56 -42.84
CA ALA A 510 18.43 5.44 -41.94
C ALA A 510 17.29 4.40 -41.97
N SER A 511 16.04 4.85 -41.89
CA SER A 511 14.86 3.99 -41.95
C SER A 511 14.73 3.28 -43.31
N PHE A 512 15.08 3.97 -44.40
CA PHE A 512 15.08 3.38 -45.74
C PHE A 512 16.18 2.32 -45.92
N LYS A 513 17.40 2.59 -45.44
CA LYS A 513 18.51 1.62 -45.45
C LYS A 513 18.17 0.37 -44.63
N ALA A 514 17.63 0.55 -43.42
CA ALA A 514 17.22 -0.55 -42.55
C ALA A 514 16.13 -1.42 -43.20
N ARG A 515 15.16 -0.79 -43.88
CA ARG A 515 14.11 -1.49 -44.62
C ARG A 515 14.65 -2.24 -45.84
N ALA A 516 15.56 -1.64 -46.60
CA ALA A 516 16.19 -2.29 -47.76
C ALA A 516 17.01 -3.53 -47.33
N LEU A 517 17.69 -3.49 -46.19
CA LEU A 517 18.38 -4.63 -45.60
C LEU A 517 17.41 -5.74 -45.17
N GLY A 518 16.25 -5.39 -44.61
CA GLY A 518 15.19 -6.34 -44.28
C GLY A 518 14.59 -7.01 -45.52
N ASP A 519 14.27 -6.24 -46.56
CA ASP A 519 13.67 -6.76 -47.79
C ASP A 519 14.63 -7.69 -48.58
N VAL A 520 15.95 -7.48 -48.49
CA VAL A 520 16.97 -8.36 -49.09
C VAL A 520 17.08 -9.69 -48.34
N ARG A 521 16.84 -9.71 -47.03
CA ARG A 521 16.81 -10.94 -46.22
C ARG A 521 15.54 -11.76 -46.40
N ASP A 522 14.41 -11.12 -46.72
CA ASP A 522 13.14 -11.81 -46.98
C ASP A 522 13.04 -12.42 -48.39
N ALA A 523 13.92 -12.02 -49.32
CA ALA A 523 13.93 -12.50 -50.71
C ALA A 523 14.94 -13.63 -51.01
N LEU A 524 15.70 -14.09 -50.01
CA LEU A 524 16.61 -15.25 -50.04
C LEU A 524 16.01 -16.40 -49.22
#